data_AF-A0A9D0RBT0-F1
#
_entry.id   AF-A0A9D0RBT0-F1
#
_cell.length_a   1.000
_cell.length_b   1.000
_cell.length_c   1.000
_cell.angle_alpha   90.00
_cell.angle_beta   90.00
_cell.angle_gamma   90.00
#
_symmetry.space_group_name_H-M   'P 1'
#
loop_
_entity.id
_entity.type
_entity.pdbx_description
1 polymer ?
#
loop_
_entity_poly.entity_id
_entity_poly.type
_entity_poly.pdbx_seq_one_letter_code
_entity_poly.pdbx_strand_id
1 'polypeptide(L)'
;MEITELITPERVACGEAAGSKKKALEIISALIARADSRLVETEIFDALVARERLGSTGLGHGVALPHGRLASLDRTLGAFVRLDTGVDFDAADRQPVDLLFAMVVPEASTEEHLQILAKLARMFGDPVFRQRLREAPGTAEAYQLLTRGAAERVLPAAAPHG
;
A
#
# COMPACT_ATOMS: atom_id res chain seq x y z
N MET A 1 15.03 4.05 -2.33
CA MET A 1 14.40 2.72 -2.15
C MET A 1 13.44 2.36 -3.29
N GLU A 2 13.47 1.11 -3.74
CA GLU A 2 12.55 0.53 -4.73
C GLU A 2 11.35 -0.18 -4.08
N ILE A 3 10.24 -0.39 -4.81
CA ILE A 3 9.05 -1.08 -4.24
C ILE A 3 9.39 -2.52 -3.85
N THR A 4 10.30 -3.17 -4.60
CA THR A 4 10.82 -4.51 -4.31
C THR A 4 11.52 -4.60 -2.95
N GLU A 5 11.98 -3.48 -2.39
CA GLU A 5 12.64 -3.44 -1.08
C GLU A 5 11.63 -3.28 0.07
N LEU A 6 10.39 -2.85 -0.24
CA LEU A 6 9.32 -2.64 0.75
C LEU A 6 8.55 -3.91 1.08
N ILE A 7 8.27 -4.73 0.08
CA ILE A 7 7.25 -5.78 0.14
C ILE A 7 7.79 -7.13 -0.34
N THR A 8 7.35 -8.21 0.27
CA THR A 8 7.61 -9.61 -0.12
C THR A 8 6.30 -10.31 -0.45
N PRO A 9 6.31 -11.47 -1.14
CA PRO A 9 5.09 -12.20 -1.47
C PRO A 9 4.20 -12.50 -0.25
N GLU A 10 4.78 -12.76 0.92
CA GLU A 10 4.07 -13.12 2.15
C GLU A 10 3.29 -11.95 2.79
N ARG A 11 3.58 -10.72 2.34
CA ARG A 11 2.93 -9.47 2.76
C ARG A 11 1.97 -8.92 1.71
N VAL A 12 1.61 -9.76 0.73
CA VAL A 12 0.55 -9.49 -0.24
C VAL A 12 -0.61 -10.44 0.08
N ALA A 13 -1.84 -9.93 0.07
CA ALA A 13 -3.03 -10.75 0.18
C ALA A 13 -4.10 -10.27 -0.82
N CYS A 14 -4.87 -11.20 -1.35
CA CYS A 14 -5.98 -10.96 -2.25
C CYS A 14 -7.17 -11.83 -1.84
N GLY A 15 -8.38 -11.29 -1.97
CA GLY A 15 -9.60 -12.01 -1.57
C GLY A 15 -9.94 -11.87 -0.09
N GLU A 16 -9.51 -10.76 0.53
CA GLU A 16 -9.74 -10.52 1.95
C GLU A 16 -11.12 -9.88 2.18
N ALA A 17 -11.86 -10.38 3.17
CA ALA A 17 -13.16 -9.84 3.56
C ALA A 17 -13.01 -8.98 4.82
N ALA A 18 -12.84 -7.66 4.64
CA ALA A 18 -12.68 -6.74 5.76
C ALA A 18 -14.02 -6.28 6.37
N GLY A 19 -14.99 -5.88 5.54
CA GLY A 19 -16.29 -5.37 5.99
C GLY A 19 -16.25 -4.00 6.72
N SER A 20 -15.08 -3.47 7.05
CA SER A 20 -14.91 -2.12 7.61
C SER A 20 -13.49 -1.58 7.42
N LYS A 21 -13.31 -0.26 7.48
CA LYS A 21 -11.99 0.41 7.51
C LYS A 21 -11.09 -0.16 8.61
N LYS A 22 -11.61 -0.27 9.83
CA LYS A 22 -10.87 -0.82 10.99
C LYS A 22 -10.32 -2.21 10.67
N LYS A 23 -11.16 -3.09 10.13
CA LYS A 23 -10.74 -4.46 9.84
C LYS A 23 -9.73 -4.53 8.69
N ALA A 24 -9.86 -3.67 7.68
CA ALA A 24 -8.87 -3.57 6.61
C ALA A 24 -7.49 -3.14 7.15
N LEU A 25 -7.47 -2.20 8.10
CA LEU A 25 -6.24 -1.79 8.79
C LEU A 25 -5.66 -2.89 9.69
N GLU A 26 -6.49 -3.68 10.38
CA GLU A 26 -6.02 -4.86 11.15
C GLU A 26 -5.35 -5.88 10.22
N ILE A 27 -6.01 -6.26 9.12
CA ILE A 27 -5.48 -7.24 8.15
C ILE A 27 -4.13 -6.81 7.61
N ILE A 28 -4.00 -5.56 7.15
CA ILE A 28 -2.75 -5.08 6.58
C ILE A 28 -1.65 -4.91 7.63
N SER A 29 -2.00 -4.62 8.88
CA SER A 29 -1.06 -4.58 10.00
C SER A 29 -0.51 -5.98 10.32
N ALA A 30 -1.37 -6.99 10.32
CA ALA A 30 -0.97 -8.38 10.50
C ALA A 30 -0.01 -8.85 9.40
N LEU A 31 -0.21 -8.41 8.16
CA LEU A 31 0.71 -8.67 7.05
C LEU A 31 2.08 -8.02 7.25
N ILE A 32 2.12 -6.75 7.69
CA ILE A 32 3.39 -6.06 7.98
C ILE A 32 4.16 -6.77 9.09
N ALA A 33 3.49 -7.21 10.16
CA ALA A 33 4.11 -7.89 11.29
C ALA A 33 4.84 -9.19 10.88
N ARG A 34 4.46 -9.84 9.77
CA ARG A 34 5.16 -11.02 9.24
C ARG A 34 6.59 -10.75 8.78
N ALA A 35 7.00 -9.49 8.64
CA ALA A 35 8.34 -9.13 8.20
C ALA A 35 9.44 -9.49 9.24
N ASP A 36 9.09 -9.47 10.53
CA ASP A 36 10.02 -9.73 11.62
C ASP A 36 9.24 -10.10 12.90
N SER A 37 9.63 -11.17 13.58
CA SER A 37 8.96 -11.66 14.80
C SER A 37 8.99 -10.68 15.97
N ARG A 38 9.83 -9.64 15.92
CA ARG A 38 9.89 -8.57 16.92
C ARG A 38 8.79 -7.54 16.75
N LEU A 39 8.11 -7.50 15.59
CA LEU A 39 7.05 -6.54 15.32
C LEU A 39 5.74 -6.96 15.96
N VAL A 40 5.07 -6.02 16.59
CA VAL A 40 3.78 -6.22 17.24
C VAL A 40 2.68 -5.65 16.35
N GLU A 41 1.74 -6.51 15.93
CA GLU A 41 0.62 -6.13 15.06
C GLU A 41 -0.16 -4.91 15.59
N THR A 42 -0.43 -4.86 16.90
CA THR A 42 -1.19 -3.78 17.51
C THR A 42 -0.46 -2.44 17.44
N GLU A 43 0.88 -2.42 17.55
CA GLU A 43 1.66 -1.18 17.41
C GLU A 43 1.63 -0.65 15.97
N ILE A 44 1.71 -1.55 14.99
CA ILE A 44 1.57 -1.20 13.57
C ILE A 44 0.17 -0.64 13.31
N PHE A 45 -0.86 -1.32 13.79
CA PHE A 45 -2.25 -0.89 13.66
C PHE A 45 -2.47 0.50 14.27
N ASP A 46 -1.99 0.72 15.49
CA ASP A 46 -2.11 2.00 16.18
C ASP A 46 -1.38 3.12 15.42
N ALA A 47 -0.20 2.84 14.86
CA ALA A 47 0.53 3.80 14.02
C ALA A 47 -0.26 4.18 12.75
N LEU A 48 -0.86 3.21 12.07
CA LEU A 48 -1.68 3.47 10.88
C LEU A 48 -2.96 4.25 11.23
N VAL A 49 -3.65 3.86 12.31
CA VAL A 49 -4.87 4.54 12.78
C VAL A 49 -4.59 5.96 13.24
N ALA A 50 -3.47 6.18 13.95
CA ALA A 50 -3.08 7.51 14.40
C ALA A 50 -2.93 8.46 13.21
N ARG A 51 -2.32 8.01 12.11
CA ARG A 51 -2.23 8.80 10.87
C ARG A 51 -3.58 8.98 10.19
N GLU A 52 -4.38 7.92 10.08
CA GLU A 52 -5.69 7.95 9.42
C GLU A 52 -6.67 8.93 10.10
N ARG A 53 -6.58 9.08 11.44
CA ARG A 53 -7.37 10.05 12.21
C ARG A 53 -7.09 11.52 11.87
N LEU A 54 -5.92 11.83 11.31
CA LEU A 54 -5.59 13.18 10.87
C LEU A 54 -6.30 13.56 9.55
N GLY A 55 -6.85 12.56 8.85
CA GLY A 55 -7.51 12.69 7.57
C GLY A 55 -7.27 11.43 6.74
N SER A 56 -8.30 11.02 6.00
CA SER A 56 -8.29 9.80 5.20
C SER A 56 -7.05 9.71 4.32
N THR A 57 -6.45 8.52 4.30
CA THR A 57 -5.36 8.17 3.37
C THR A 57 -5.88 7.57 2.06
N GLY A 58 -7.19 7.64 1.82
CA GLY A 58 -7.82 7.31 0.55
C GLY A 58 -7.39 8.27 -0.56
N LEU A 59 -6.85 7.71 -1.65
CA LEU A 59 -6.49 8.47 -2.86
C LEU A 59 -7.69 8.69 -3.80
N GLY A 60 -8.80 8.01 -3.53
CA GLY A 60 -9.90 7.83 -4.47
C GLY A 60 -9.67 6.66 -5.42
N HIS A 61 -10.63 6.45 -6.31
CA HIS A 61 -10.65 5.36 -7.29
C HIS A 61 -10.49 3.96 -6.67
N GLY A 62 -11.00 3.78 -5.45
CA GLY A 62 -10.90 2.55 -4.68
C GLY A 62 -9.52 2.25 -4.07
N VAL A 63 -8.65 3.26 -3.94
CA VAL A 63 -7.29 3.07 -3.38
C VAL A 63 -7.12 3.83 -2.06
N ALA A 64 -6.43 3.22 -1.10
CA ALA A 64 -5.85 3.90 0.05
C ALA A 64 -4.35 3.59 0.22
N LEU A 65 -3.61 4.56 0.76
CA LEU A 65 -2.21 4.41 1.15
C LEU A 65 -1.99 4.64 2.66
N PRO A 66 -2.48 3.76 3.55
CA PRO A 66 -2.27 3.92 4.99
C PRO A 66 -0.77 3.94 5.32
N HIS A 67 -0.33 4.87 6.16
CA HIS A 67 1.08 4.94 6.53
C HIS A 67 1.26 5.42 7.96
N GLY A 68 2.35 5.01 8.61
CA GLY A 68 2.60 5.33 10.01
C GLY A 68 4.08 5.30 10.36
N ARG A 69 4.45 5.96 11.45
CA ARG A 69 5.79 5.86 12.04
C ARG A 69 5.78 4.81 13.15
N LEU A 70 6.84 4.02 13.23
CA LEU A 70 7.01 2.98 14.25
C LEU A 70 8.43 3.06 14.83
N ALA A 71 8.54 3.24 16.15
CA ALA A 71 9.81 3.43 16.85
C ALA A 71 10.72 2.20 16.78
N SER A 72 10.13 0.99 16.86
CA SER A 72 10.81 -0.30 16.89
C SER A 72 11.35 -0.77 15.52
N LEU A 73 11.37 0.12 14.53
CA LEU A 73 11.60 -0.23 13.14
C LEU A 73 12.93 0.32 12.60
N ASP A 74 13.76 -0.57 12.06
CA ASP A 74 15.09 -0.21 11.52
C ASP A 74 15.05 0.11 10.02
N ARG A 75 13.99 -0.32 9.30
CA ARG A 75 13.81 -0.13 7.87
C ARG A 75 12.34 0.02 7.52
N THR A 76 12.02 0.74 6.46
CA THR A 76 10.64 0.84 5.99
C THR A 76 10.10 -0.52 5.53
N LEU A 77 8.86 -0.82 5.88
CA LEU A 77 8.14 -2.03 5.46
C LEU A 77 6.82 -1.67 4.80
N GLY A 78 6.40 -2.47 3.84
CA GLY A 78 5.10 -2.38 3.22
C GLY A 78 4.36 -3.72 3.13
N ALA A 79 3.05 -3.60 2.95
CA ALA A 79 2.14 -4.71 2.66
C ALA A 79 1.04 -4.23 1.70
N PHE A 80 0.43 -5.18 0.99
CA PHE A 80 -0.66 -4.92 0.06
C PHE A 80 -1.82 -5.87 0.33
N VAL A 81 -3.03 -5.32 0.25
CA VAL A 81 -4.29 -6.07 0.33
C VAL A 81 -5.19 -5.66 -0.83
N ARG A 82 -5.73 -6.65 -1.54
CA ARG A 82 -6.95 -6.50 -2.33
C ARG A 82 -8.14 -7.14 -1.61
N LEU A 83 -9.14 -6.34 -1.32
CA LEU A 83 -10.41 -6.78 -0.73
C LEU A 83 -11.35 -7.31 -1.81
N ASP A 84 -12.19 -8.29 -1.45
CA ASP A 84 -13.28 -8.76 -2.34
C ASP A 84 -14.39 -7.71 -2.48
N THR A 85 -14.70 -7.05 -1.37
CA THR A 85 -15.69 -5.98 -1.32
C THR A 85 -15.02 -4.75 -0.72
N GLY A 86 -15.03 -3.66 -1.47
CA GLY A 86 -14.49 -2.38 -1.00
C GLY A 86 -15.20 -1.89 0.26
N VAL A 87 -14.46 -1.20 1.12
CA VAL A 87 -14.98 -0.65 2.38
C VAL A 87 -15.06 0.87 2.32
N ASP A 88 -16.01 1.45 3.04
CA ASP A 88 -16.00 2.90 3.25
C ASP A 88 -14.70 3.29 3.96
N PHE A 89 -13.92 4.13 3.28
CA PHE A 89 -12.62 4.59 3.74
C PHE A 89 -12.58 6.12 3.93
N ASP A 90 -13.72 6.79 3.96
CA ASP A 90 -13.80 8.26 3.99
C ASP A 90 -12.98 8.92 2.87
N ALA A 91 -12.87 8.25 1.71
CA ALA A 91 -12.13 8.77 0.56
C ALA A 91 -12.86 10.02 0.00
N ALA A 92 -12.09 10.99 -0.50
CA ALA A 92 -12.64 12.27 -0.95
C ALA A 92 -13.67 12.14 -2.10
N ASP A 93 -13.53 11.11 -2.94
CA ASP A 93 -14.46 10.81 -4.03
C ASP A 93 -15.65 9.92 -3.60
N ARG A 94 -15.69 9.54 -2.32
CA ARG A 94 -16.69 8.67 -1.68
C ARG A 94 -16.78 7.27 -2.30
N GLN A 95 -15.77 6.84 -3.06
CA GLN A 95 -15.72 5.47 -3.56
C GLN A 95 -15.22 4.52 -2.46
N PRO A 96 -15.80 3.31 -2.34
CA PRO A 96 -15.29 2.31 -1.42
C PRO A 96 -13.88 1.88 -1.85
N VAL A 97 -12.99 1.66 -0.88
CA VAL A 97 -11.60 1.24 -1.11
C VAL A 97 -11.50 -0.27 -1.10
N ASP A 98 -10.99 -0.83 -2.19
CA ASP A 98 -10.72 -2.25 -2.37
C ASP A 98 -9.21 -2.56 -2.50
N LEU A 99 -8.39 -1.58 -2.83
CA LEU A 99 -6.94 -1.71 -2.94
C LEU A 99 -6.24 -0.90 -1.84
N LEU A 100 -5.50 -1.58 -0.97
CA LEU A 100 -4.72 -0.95 0.09
C LEU A 100 -3.25 -1.31 -0.07
N PHE A 101 -2.38 -0.30 -0.07
CA PHE A 101 -0.95 -0.49 0.12
C PHE A 101 -0.52 0.31 1.35
N ALA A 102 -0.13 -0.37 2.42
CA ALA A 102 0.30 0.30 3.64
C ALA A 102 1.83 0.33 3.78
N MET A 103 2.33 1.34 4.49
CA MET A 103 3.76 1.49 4.77
C MET A 103 4.00 1.96 6.21
N VAL A 104 4.86 1.25 6.94
CA VAL A 104 5.41 1.73 8.22
C VAL A 104 6.87 2.13 8.04
N VAL A 105 7.25 3.25 8.65
CA VAL A 105 8.60 3.82 8.53
C VAL A 105 9.22 4.00 9.92
N PRO A 106 10.55 3.96 10.04
CA PRO A 106 11.23 4.34 11.28
C PRO A 106 10.84 5.75 11.73
N GLU A 107 10.80 6.02 13.04
CA GLU A 107 10.53 7.37 13.56
C GLU A 107 11.51 8.41 13.01
N ALA A 108 12.80 8.08 13.02
CA ALA A 108 13.89 8.91 12.50
C ALA A 108 13.91 9.03 10.96
N SER A 109 12.94 8.45 10.25
CA SER A 109 12.93 8.44 8.78
C SER A 109 12.82 9.84 8.18
N THR A 110 13.71 10.12 7.23
CA THR A 110 13.93 11.38 6.50
C THR A 110 13.01 11.54 5.28
N GLU A 111 13.20 12.55 4.43
CA GLU A 111 12.43 12.79 3.18
C GLU A 111 12.27 11.57 2.25
N GLU A 112 13.11 10.54 2.37
CA GLU A 112 13.05 9.35 1.51
C GLU A 112 11.65 8.72 1.50
N HIS A 113 10.99 8.55 2.66
CA HIS A 113 9.65 7.94 2.71
C HIS A 113 8.58 8.75 1.98
N LEU A 114 8.72 10.08 1.90
CA LEU A 114 7.80 10.90 1.12
C LEU A 114 7.97 10.66 -0.39
N GLN A 115 9.20 10.39 -0.84
CA GLN A 115 9.46 10.04 -2.24
C GLN A 115 8.84 8.69 -2.60
N ILE A 116 8.89 7.71 -1.70
CA ILE A 116 8.22 6.42 -1.87
C ILE A 116 6.71 6.57 -1.89
N LEU A 117 6.14 7.34 -0.96
CA LEU A 117 4.70 7.60 -0.94
C LEU A 117 4.25 8.28 -2.24
N ALA A 118 5.02 9.24 -2.74
CA ALA A 118 4.77 9.89 -4.03
C ALA A 118 4.92 8.91 -5.22
N LYS A 119 5.84 7.93 -5.15
CA LYS A 119 5.96 6.86 -6.16
C LYS A 119 4.72 5.96 -6.14
N LEU A 120 4.30 5.52 -4.96
CA LEU A 120 3.08 4.71 -4.78
C LEU A 120 1.85 5.46 -5.30
N ALA A 121 1.66 6.72 -4.91
CA ALA A 121 0.53 7.53 -5.36
C ALA A 121 0.50 7.67 -6.90
N ARG A 122 1.66 7.88 -7.55
CA ARG A 122 1.76 7.92 -9.02
C ARG A 122 1.52 6.58 -9.69
N MET A 123 1.86 5.48 -9.04
CA MET A 123 1.64 4.12 -9.56
C MET A 123 0.15 3.77 -9.47
N PHE A 124 -0.46 3.98 -8.30
CA PHE A 124 -1.89 3.77 -8.10
C PHE A 124 -2.78 4.81 -8.78
N GLY A 125 -2.24 5.97 -9.17
CA GLY A 125 -2.93 6.96 -10.01
C GLY A 125 -3.20 6.47 -11.44
N ASP A 126 -2.47 5.48 -11.92
CA ASP A 126 -2.67 4.89 -13.25
C ASP A 126 -3.91 3.96 -13.26
N PRO A 127 -4.96 4.26 -14.05
CA PRO A 127 -6.16 3.44 -14.13
C PRO A 127 -5.89 2.03 -14.67
N VAL A 128 -4.94 1.87 -15.61
CA VAL A 128 -4.59 0.56 -16.18
C VAL A 128 -3.93 -0.30 -15.10
N PHE A 129 -3.04 0.30 -14.30
CA PHE A 129 -2.40 -0.40 -13.20
C PHE A 129 -3.41 -0.87 -12.14
N ARG A 130 -4.34 0.00 -11.72
CA ARG A 130 -5.41 -0.37 -10.77
C ARG A 130 -6.28 -1.51 -11.31
N GLN A 131 -6.65 -1.45 -12.59
CA GLN A 131 -7.48 -2.49 -13.20
C GLN A 131 -6.76 -3.84 -13.23
N ARG A 132 -5.48 -3.85 -13.62
CA ARG A 132 -4.66 -5.08 -13.60
C ARG A 132 -4.53 -5.68 -12.20
N LEU A 133 -4.41 -4.85 -11.16
CA LEU A 133 -4.40 -5.34 -9.77
C LEU A 133 -5.74 -5.95 -9.36
N ARG A 134 -6.87 -5.37 -9.79
CA ARG A 134 -8.21 -5.93 -9.52
C ARG A 134 -8.46 -7.25 -10.25
N GLU A 135 -7.92 -7.38 -11.46
CA GLU A 135 -8.07 -8.58 -12.30
C GLU A 135 -7.04 -9.67 -12.00
N ALA A 136 -6.02 -9.38 -11.17
CA ALA A 136 -4.99 -10.35 -10.84
C ALA A 136 -5.60 -11.67 -10.28
N PRO A 137 -5.25 -12.85 -10.82
CA PRO A 137 -5.81 -14.12 -10.36
C PRO A 137 -5.59 -14.41 -8.87
N GLY A 138 -4.51 -13.90 -8.29
CA GLY A 138 -4.26 -14.02 -6.87
C GLY A 138 -3.04 -13.22 -6.39
N THR A 139 -2.62 -13.55 -5.18
CA THR A 139 -1.53 -12.89 -4.46
C THR A 139 -0.21 -12.86 -5.23
N ALA A 140 0.13 -13.96 -5.93
CA ALA A 140 1.39 -14.06 -6.65
C ALA A 140 1.45 -13.08 -7.83
N GLU A 141 0.38 -12.99 -8.62
CA GLU A 141 0.29 -12.07 -9.75
C GLU A 141 0.21 -10.61 -9.29
N ALA A 142 -0.51 -10.34 -8.19
CA ALA A 142 -0.53 -9.01 -7.59
C ALA A 142 0.88 -8.57 -7.14
N TYR A 143 1.64 -9.46 -6.48
CA TYR A 143 3.03 -9.19 -6.12
C TYR A 143 3.91 -8.88 -7.34
N GLN A 144 3.77 -9.67 -8.42
CA GLN A 144 4.50 -9.44 -9.68
C GLN A 144 4.15 -8.09 -10.30
N LEU A 145 2.87 -7.70 -10.32
CA LEU A 145 2.45 -6.39 -10.82
C LEU A 145 3.05 -5.23 -10.01
N LEU A 146 3.00 -5.33 -8.67
CA LEU A 146 3.56 -4.31 -7.76
C LEU A 146 5.06 -4.12 -7.96
N THR A 147 5.80 -5.22 -8.17
CA THR A 147 7.26 -5.19 -8.28
C THR A 147 7.76 -4.91 -9.69
N ARG A 148 7.01 -5.27 -10.75
CA ARG A 148 7.33 -4.92 -12.15
C ARG A 148 6.88 -3.51 -12.53
N GLY A 149 5.70 -3.07 -12.07
CA GLY A 149 5.22 -1.71 -12.28
C GLY A 149 6.14 -0.65 -11.66
N ALA A 150 6.94 -1.03 -10.66
CA ALA A 150 8.01 -0.22 -10.09
C ALA A 150 9.20 -0.01 -11.05
N ALA A 151 9.45 -0.97 -11.95
CA ALA A 151 10.61 -1.01 -12.85
C ALA A 151 10.33 -0.41 -14.25
N GLU A 152 9.08 -0.41 -14.72
CA GLU A 152 8.74 -0.08 -16.12
C GLU A 152 8.68 1.42 -16.48
N ARG A 153 8.92 2.36 -15.55
CA ARG A 153 8.77 3.81 -15.79
C ARG A 153 10.07 4.64 -15.84
N VAL A 154 11.21 4.02 -16.16
CA VAL A 154 12.47 4.74 -16.48
C VAL A 154 12.65 5.03 -17.98
N LEU A 155 11.74 4.58 -18.86
CA LEU A 155 11.82 4.98 -20.27
C LEU A 155 10.98 6.25 -20.50
N PRO A 156 11.59 7.40 -20.84
CA PRO A 156 10.82 8.49 -21.40
C PRO A 156 10.14 7.99 -22.68
N ALA A 157 8.87 8.33 -22.84
CA ALA A 157 8.18 8.15 -24.11
C ALA A 157 9.06 8.75 -25.21
N ALA A 158 9.56 7.90 -26.12
CA ALA A 158 10.27 8.36 -27.28
C ALA A 158 9.33 9.31 -28.03
N ALA A 159 9.66 10.60 -28.03
CA ALA A 159 8.93 11.59 -28.80
C ALA A 159 9.04 11.19 -30.28
N PRO A 160 7.93 10.94 -30.98
CA PRO A 160 8.01 10.85 -32.41
C PRO A 160 8.08 12.28 -32.95
N HIS A 161 9.02 12.49 -33.88
CA HIS A 161 9.00 13.45 -34.98
C HIS A 161 10.24 14.37 -35.05
N GLY A 162 11.16 13.92 -35.90
CA GLY A 162 11.99 14.71 -36.79
C GLY A 162 12.18 13.88 -38.05
#